data_AF-A0A8J2KRL1-F1
#
_entry.id   AF-A0A8J2KRL1-F1
#
_cell.length_a   1.000
_cell.length_b   1.000
_cell.length_c   1.000
_cell.angle_alpha   90.00
_cell.angle_beta   90.00
_cell.angle_gamma   90.00
#
_symmetry.space_group_name_H-M   'P 1'
#
loop_
_entity.id
_entity.type
_entity.pdbx_description
1 polymer ?
#
loop_
_entity_poly.entity_id
_entity_poly.type
_entity_poly.pdbx_seq_one_letter_code
_entity_poly.pdbx_strand_id
1 'polypeptide(L)' 'MAGKLAIIFGLAVVCATIVHGQHDPHFVGNRTVMVHLFEWRWNDIAEECERFLGPYGYAGVQ' A
#
# COMPACT_ATOMS: atom_id res chain seq x y z
N MET A 1 -12.41 37.95 -6.99
CA MET A 1 -12.75 37.12 -5.81
C MET A 1 -12.99 35.65 -6.19
N ALA A 2 -13.81 35.36 -7.20
CA ALA A 2 -14.07 33.99 -7.67
C ALA A 2 -12.83 33.16 -8.08
N GLY A 3 -11.87 33.74 -8.82
CA GLY A 3 -10.67 33.01 -9.26
C GLY A 3 -9.73 32.57 -8.14
N LYS A 4 -9.59 33.37 -7.07
CA LYS A 4 -8.80 32.99 -5.89
C LYS A 4 -9.44 31.83 -5.13
N LEU A 5 -10.77 31.83 -5.02
CA LEU A 5 -11.52 30.76 -4.37
C LEU A 5 -11.39 29.43 -5.14
N ALA A 6 -11.43 29.48 -6.48
CA ALA A 6 -11.22 28.30 -7.33
C ALA A 6 -9.82 27.69 -7.17
N ILE A 7 -8.78 28.52 -7.07
CA ILE A 7 -7.40 28.05 -6.84
C ILE A 7 -7.26 27.39 -5.48
N ILE A 8 -7.79 28.02 -4.42
CA ILE A 8 -7.71 27.46 -3.05
C ILE A 8 -8.44 26.12 -2.98
N PHE A 9 -9.62 26.03 -3.59
CA PHE A 9 -10.38 24.78 -3.64
C PHE A 9 -9.62 23.68 -4.40
N GLY A 10 -9.06 24.01 -5.57
CA GLY A 10 -8.24 23.06 -6.34
C GLY A 10 -7.01 22.57 -5.56
N LEU A 11 -6.31 23.47 -4.87
CA LEU A 11 -5.16 23.11 -4.04
C LEU A 11 -5.56 22.21 -2.87
N ALA A 12 -6.68 22.52 -2.20
CA ALA A 12 -7.20 21.72 -1.11
C ALA A 12 -7.57 20.29 -1.54
N VAL A 13 -8.20 20.14 -2.72
CA VAL A 13 -8.51 18.83 -3.30
C VAL A 13 -7.23 18.05 -3.61
N VAL A 14 -6.25 18.68 -4.25
CA VAL A 14 -4.95 18.04 -4.53
C VAL A 14 -4.31 17.60 -3.21
N CYS A 15 -4.16 18.48 -2.22
CA CYS A 15 -3.60 18.15 -0.91
C CYS A 15 -4.32 16.98 -0.24
N ALA A 16 -5.65 16.94 -0.27
CA ALA A 16 -6.42 15.82 0.29
C ALA A 16 -6.09 14.48 -0.38
N THR A 17 -5.93 14.46 -1.72
CA THR A 17 -5.61 13.21 -2.44
C THR A 17 -4.21 12.68 -2.13
N ILE A 18 -3.19 13.55 -2.07
CA ILE A 18 -1.81 13.15 -1.73
C ILE A 18 -1.72 12.67 -0.28
N VAL A 19 -2.42 13.33 0.65
CA VAL A 19 -2.45 12.92 2.06
C VAL A 19 -3.03 11.52 2.20
N HIS A 20 -4.05 11.14 1.43
CA HIS A 20 -4.65 9.81 1.56
C HIS A 20 -3.69 8.68 1.12
N GLY A 21 -2.82 8.93 0.13
CA GLY A 21 -1.89 7.92 -0.38
C GLY A 21 -0.79 7.51 0.61
N GLN A 22 -0.49 8.32 1.63
CA GLN A 22 0.57 8.00 2.61
C GLN A 22 0.27 6.76 3.46
N HIS A 23 -0.99 6.36 3.54
CA HIS A 23 -1.44 5.20 4.31
C HIS A 23 -1.92 4.05 3.42
N ASP A 24 -1.79 4.15 2.09
CA ASP A 24 -2.12 3.06 1.17
C ASP A 24 -0.96 2.05 1.14
N PRO A 25 -1.15 0.82 1.64
CA PRO A 25 -0.10 -0.18 1.64
C PRO A 25 0.10 -0.87 0.28
N HIS A 26 -0.71 -0.55 -0.74
CA HIS A 26 -0.66 -1.13 -2.08
C HIS A 26 -0.88 -2.66 -2.11
N PHE A 27 -1.73 -3.16 -1.22
CA PHE A 27 -2.08 -4.58 -1.18
C PHE A 27 -3.07 -4.96 -2.28
N VAL A 28 -2.90 -6.16 -2.85
CA VAL A 28 -3.83 -6.69 -3.85
C VAL A 28 -5.14 -7.15 -3.20
N GLY A 29 -6.27 -6.69 -3.74
CA GLY A 29 -7.60 -7.12 -3.31
C GLY A 29 -7.89 -6.79 -1.84
N ASN A 30 -8.38 -7.77 -1.08
CA ASN A 30 -8.79 -7.63 0.32
C ASN A 30 -7.76 -8.19 1.33
N ARG A 31 -6.48 -8.28 0.94
CA ARG A 31 -5.40 -8.73 1.83
C ARG A 31 -5.00 -7.62 2.80
N THR A 32 -4.71 -7.97 4.05
CA THR A 32 -4.44 -6.98 5.12
C THR A 32 -3.22 -7.31 5.99
N VAL A 33 -2.63 -8.49 5.83
CA VAL A 33 -1.58 -9.01 6.72
C VAL A 33 -0.22 -8.98 6.04
N MET A 34 0.79 -8.42 6.71
CA MET A 34 2.20 -8.63 6.37
C MET A 34 2.84 -9.59 7.38
N VAL A 35 3.83 -10.35 6.91
CA VAL A 35 4.64 -11.23 7.76
C VAL A 35 6.08 -10.74 7.78
N HIS A 36 6.70 -10.80 8.95
CA HIS A 36 8.13 -10.52 9.10
C HIS A 36 8.90 -11.84 9.05
N LEU A 37 9.64 -12.10 7.98
CA LEU A 37 10.42 -13.33 7.81
C LEU A 37 11.88 -13.06 8.20
N PHE A 38 12.09 -12.87 9.51
CA PHE A 38 13.38 -12.45 10.06
C PHE A 38 14.51 -13.40 9.64
N GLU A 39 15.54 -12.86 9.01
CA GLU A 39 16.75 -13.59 8.58
C GLU A 39 16.50 -14.72 7.55
N TRP A 40 15.38 -14.68 6.83
CA TRP A 40 15.14 -15.64 5.74
C TRP A 40 15.94 -15.31 4.47
N ARG A 41 16.30 -16.35 3.70
CA ARG A 41 16.96 -16.19 2.41
C ARG A 41 15.93 -15.92 1.31
N TRP A 42 16.33 -15.17 0.29
CA TRP A 42 15.44 -14.75 -0.80
C TRP A 42 14.78 -15.91 -1.55
N ASN A 43 15.52 -17.00 -1.82
CA ASN A 43 14.95 -18.17 -2.49
C ASN A 43 13.87 -18.85 -1.64
N ASP A 44 14.08 -18.91 -0.32
CA ASP A 44 13.11 -19.48 0.63
C ASP A 44 11.85 -18.59 0.67
N ILE A 45 12.00 -17.25 0.61
CA ILE A 45 10.89 -16.28 0.55
C ILE A 45 10.10 -16.42 -0.77
N ALA A 46 10.78 -16.56 -1.91
CA ALA A 46 10.13 -16.73 -3.20
C ALA A 46 9.28 -18.01 -3.25
N GLU A 47 9.82 -19.13 -2.75
CA GLU A 47 9.08 -20.38 -2.63
C GLU A 47 7.87 -20.22 -1.69
N GLU A 48 8.05 -19.55 -0.54
CA GLU A 48 7.00 -19.31 0.45
C GLU A 48 5.87 -18.41 -0.07
N CYS A 49 6.20 -17.41 -0.90
CA CYS A 49 5.23 -16.58 -1.61
C CYS A 49 4.26 -17.41 -2.46
N GLU A 50 4.77 -18.41 -3.18
CA GLU A 50 3.98 -19.22 -4.09
C GLU A 50 3.22 -20.34 -3.36
N ARG A 51 3.89 -21.08 -2.47
CA ARG A 51 3.31 -22.27 -1.83
C ARG A 51 2.38 -21.96 -0.66
N PHE A 52 2.52 -20.79 -0.01
CA PHE A 52 1.75 -20.44 1.19
C PHE A 52 1.21 -19.00 1.17
N LEU A 53 2.06 -17.96 1.23
CA LEU A 53 1.60 -16.58 1.47
C LEU A 53 0.59 -16.10 0.42
N GLY A 54 0.83 -16.44 -0.86
CA GLY A 54 -0.06 -16.19 -1.97
C GLY A 54 -1.44 -16.82 -1.77
N PRO A 55 -1.56 -18.16 -1.72
CA PRO A 55 -2.82 -18.88 -1.51
C PRO A 55 -3.57 -18.52 -0.23
N TYR A 56 -2.86 -18.22 0.86
CA TYR A 56 -3.46 -17.92 2.17
C TYR A 56 -3.71 -16.43 2.45
N GLY A 57 -3.50 -15.55 1.45
CA GLY A 57 -3.98 -14.16 1.52
C GLY A 57 -3.07 -13.18 2.26
N TYR A 58 -1.79 -13.51 2.46
CA TYR A 58 -0.80 -12.55 2.97
C TYR A 58 -0.46 -11.51 1.90
N ALA A 59 -0.28 -10.27 2.32
CA ALA A 59 -0.17 -9.11 1.44
C ALA A 59 1.28 -8.70 1.14
N GLY A 60 2.23 -9.05 2.01
CA GLY A 60 3.64 -8.70 1.85
C GLY A 60 4.54 -9.31 2.92
N VAL A 61 5.85 -9.15 2.71
CA VAL A 61 6.92 -9.62 3.59
C VAL A 61 7.75 -8.43 4.06
N GLN A 62 8.10 -8.39 5.34
CA GLN A 62 9.11 -7.51 5.94
C GLN A 62 10.41 -8.28 6.19
#